data_AF-A0A2S7UZT8-F1
#
_entry.id   AF-A0A2S7UZT8-F1
#
_cell.length_a   1.000
_cell.length_b   1.000
_cell.length_c   1.000
_cell.angle_alpha   90.00
_cell.angle_beta   90.00
_cell.angle_gamma   90.00
#
_symmetry.space_group_name_H-M   'P 1'
#
loop_
_entity.id
_entity.type
_entity.pdbx_description
1 polymer ?
#
loop_
_entity_poly.entity_id
_entity_poly.type
_entity_poly.pdbx_seq_one_letter_code
_entity_poly.pdbx_strand_id
1 'polypeptide(L)' 'MLILLIMLIVFCFSIYVAIEAMKNGMSEKNWFIAGMCFGPIIWPMFNVKRKMALLKYTEIDSVRFNA' A
#
# COMPACT_ATOMS: atom_id res chain seq x y z
N MET A 1 -0.89 -11.52 -27.47
CA MET A 1 -2.12 -10.91 -26.90
C MET A 1 -2.22 -11.07 -25.38
N LEU A 2 -2.14 -12.29 -24.81
CA LEU A 2 -2.26 -12.53 -23.37
C LEU A 2 -1.26 -11.76 -22.48
N ILE A 3 0.01 -11.69 -22.89
CA ILE A 3 1.07 -10.99 -22.14
C ILE A 3 0.86 -9.47 -22.03
N LEU A 4 0.31 -8.84 -23.08
CA LEU A 4 -0.01 -7.41 -23.06
C LEU A 4 -1.16 -7.11 -22.09
N LEU A 5 -2.16 -7.99 -22.03
CA LEU A 5 -3.28 -7.90 -21.08
C LEU A 5 -2.80 -8.03 -19.63
N ILE A 6 -1.88 -8.95 -19.35
CA ILE A 6 -1.31 -9.14 -18.00
C ILE A 6 -0.51 -7.89 -17.59
N MET A 7 0.31 -7.34 -18.48
CA MET A 7 1.05 -6.10 -18.22
C MET A 7 0.10 -4.92 -17.90
N LEU A 8 -1.00 -4.78 -18.64
CA LEU A 8 -2.00 -3.73 -18.43
C LEU A 8 -2.70 -3.86 -17.08
N ILE A 9 -3.04 -5.09 -16.68
CA ILE A 9 -3.68 -5.38 -15.39
C ILE A 9 -2.72 -5.06 -14.24
N VAL A 10 -1.45 -5.47 -14.36
CA VAL A 10 -0.42 -5.16 -13.35
C VAL A 10 -0.20 -3.65 -13.23
N PHE A 11 -0.19 -2.93 -14.36
CA PHE A 11 -0.02 -1.48 -14.37
C PHE A 11 -1.19 -0.75 -13.72
N CYS A 12 -2.43 -1.12 -14.06
CA CYS A 12 -3.65 -0.60 -13.41
C CYS A 12 -3.65 -0.88 -11.90
N PHE A 13 -3.25 -2.09 -11.48
CA PHE A 13 -3.15 -2.44 -10.06
C PHE A 13 -2.10 -1.60 -9.32
N SER A 14 -0.95 -1.35 -9.95
CA SER A 14 0.11 -0.51 -9.39
C SER A 14 -0.38 0.93 -9.17
N ILE A 15 -1.12 1.50 -10.13
CA ILE A 15 -1.71 2.84 -9.99
C ILE A 15 -2.73 2.86 -8.86
N TYR A 16 -3.58 1.83 -8.75
CA TYR A 16 -4.58 1.73 -7.70
C TYR A 16 -3.95 1.68 -6.29
N VAL A 17 -2.88 0.88 -6.13
CA VAL A 17 -2.14 0.80 -4.87
C VAL A 17 -1.44 2.12 -4.55
N ALA A 18 -0.91 2.84 -5.54
CA ALA A 18 -0.31 4.14 -5.33
C ALA A 18 -1.34 5.18 -4.84
N ILE A 19 -2.55 5.18 -5.41
CA ILE A 19 -3.65 6.06 -4.97
C ILE A 19 -4.11 5.71 -3.55
N GLU A 20 -4.25 4.42 -3.22
CA GLU A 20 -4.58 4.00 -1.85
C GLU A 20 -3.48 4.37 -0.85
N ALA A 21 -2.21 4.32 -1.26
CA ALA A 21 -1.08 4.74 -0.42
C ALA A 21 -1.12 6.24 -0.14
N MET A 22 -1.44 7.04 -1.17
CA MET A 22 -1.65 8.49 -1.05
C MET A 22 -2.76 8.81 -0.05
N LYS A 23 -3.88 8.09 -0.14
CA LYS A 23 -5.07 8.29 0.70
C LYS A 23 -4.82 7.94 2.18
N ASN A 24 -3.86 7.05 2.47
CA ASN A 24 -3.48 6.66 3.82
C ASN A 24 -2.30 7.45 4.40
N GLY A 25 -1.79 8.47 3.69
CA GLY A 25 -0.66 9.28 4.16
C GLY A 25 0.66 8.50 4.28
N MET A 26 0.75 7.31 3.67
CA MET A 26 2.02 6.60 3.54
C MET A 26 2.80 7.18 2.37
N SER A 27 4.14 7.11 2.43
CA SER A 27 5.05 7.68 1.44
C SER A 27 4.77 7.17 0.02
N GLU A 28 3.93 7.90 -0.72
CA GLU A 28 3.41 7.57 -2.05
C GLU A 28 4.54 7.17 -3.01
N LYS A 29 5.63 7.94 -3.01
CA LYS A 29 6.80 7.73 -3.88
C LYS A 29 7.44 6.36 -3.68
N ASN A 30 7.51 5.89 -2.44
CA ASN A 30 8.13 4.60 -2.12
C ASN A 30 7.23 3.44 -2.52
N TRP A 31 5.91 3.60 -2.39
CA TRP A 31 4.94 2.59 -2.79
C TRP A 31 4.73 2.51 -4.31
N PHE A 32 4.85 3.64 -5.02
CA PHE A 32 4.84 3.67 -6.47
C PHE A 32 6.06 2.94 -7.07
N ILE A 33 7.27 3.24 -6.56
CA ILE A 33 8.50 2.54 -6.98
C ILE A 33 8.41 1.04 -6.67
N ALA A 34 7.87 0.68 -5.49
CA ALA A 34 7.71 -0.71 -5.11
C ALA A 34 6.64 -1.43 -5.98
N GLY A 35 5.55 -0.75 -6.36
CA GLY A 35 4.55 -1.27 -7.30
C GLY A 35 5.11 -1.50 -8.71
N MET A 36 5.99 -0.61 -9.18
CA MET A 36 6.73 -0.80 -10.43
C MET A 36 7.73 -1.97 -10.38
N CYS A 37 8.43 -2.17 -9.26
CA CYS A 37 9.43 -3.24 -9.12
C CYS A 37 8.82 -4.62 -8.85
N PHE A 38 7.80 -4.71 -7.99
CA PHE A 38 7.26 -5.97 -7.50
C PHE A 38 5.91 -6.35 -8.11
N GLY A 39 5.30 -5.46 -8.90
CA GLY A 39 4.04 -5.71 -9.59
C GLY A 39 2.91 -6.11 -8.63
N PRO A 40 2.11 -7.16 -8.95
CA PRO A 40 0.88 -7.49 -8.23
C PRO A 40 1.12 -8.02 -6.80
N ILE A 41 2.35 -8.39 -6.46
CA ILE A 41 2.74 -8.87 -5.12
C ILE A 41 2.78 -7.72 -4.10
N ILE A 42 2.82 -6.46 -4.55
CA ILE A 42 2.86 -5.31 -3.64
C ILE A 42 1.54 -5.12 -2.86
N TRP A 43 0.42 -5.65 -3.38
CA TRP A 43 -0.91 -5.49 -2.81
C TRP A 43 -1.09 -6.11 -1.41
N PRO A 44 -0.75 -7.40 -1.17
CA PRO A 44 -0.77 -7.96 0.18
C PRO A 44 0.19 -7.22 1.12
N MET A 45 1.35 -6.78 0.62
CA MET A 45 2.32 -6.03 1.42
C MET A 45 1.78 -4.66 1.86
N PHE A 46 1.01 -3.99 1.01
CA PHE A 46 0.31 -2.74 1.32
C PHE A 46 -0.75 -2.93 2.40
N ASN A 47 -1.57 -3.97 2.27
CA ASN A 47 -2.59 -4.30 3.27
C ASN A 47 -1.99 -4.56 4.66
N VAL A 48 -0.87 -5.27 4.73
CA VAL A 48 -0.17 -5.53 6.00
C VAL A 48 0.37 -4.24 6.62
N LYS A 49 1.00 -3.37 5.81
CA LYS A 49 1.52 -2.09 6.28
C LYS A 49 0.42 -1.13 6.74
N ARG A 50 -0.73 -1.12 6.04
CA ARG A 50 -1.94 -0.38 6.46
C ARG A 50 -2.45 -0.86 7.81
N LYS A 51 -2.55 -2.18 8.00
CA LYS A 51 -2.98 -2.77 9.27
C LYS A 51 -2.01 -2.44 10.41
N MET A 52 -0.70 -2.54 10.17
CA MET A 52 0.30 -2.15 11.17
C MET A 52 0.25 -0.67 11.52
N ALA A 53 0.05 0.22 10.54
CA ALA A 53 -0.07 1.65 10.79
C ALA A 53 -1.27 1.95 11.69
N LEU A 54 -2.45 1.39 11.37
CA LEU A 54 -3.66 1.54 12.18
C LEU A 54 -3.47 1.00 13.60
N LEU A 55 -2.88 -0.18 13.75
CA LEU A 55 -2.57 -0.75 15.06
C LEU A 55 -1.63 0.14 15.87
N LYS A 56 -0.61 0.73 15.22
CA LYS A 56 0.32 1.66 15.88
C LYS A 56 -0.39 2.93 16.37
N TYR A 57 -1.34 3.48 15.59
CA TYR A 57 -2.14 4.62 16.05
C TYR A 57 -3.03 4.23 17.24
N THR A 58 -3.70 3.08 17.19
CA THR A 58 -4.52 2.58 18.30
C THR A 58 -3.70 2.32 19.57
N GLU A 59 -2.49 1.77 19.44
CA GLU A 59 -1.57 1.54 20.55
C GLU A 59 -1.16 2.87 21.21
N ILE A 60 -0.76 3.87 20.41
CA ILE A 60 -0.38 5.20 20.92
C ILE A 60 -1.55 5.88 21.63
N ASP A 61 -2.76 5.82 21.08
CA ASP A 61 -3.95 6.38 21.74
C ASP A 61 -4.20 5.69 23.10
N SER A 62 -4.17 4.36 23.14
CA SER A 62 -4.40 3.59 24.38
C SER A 62 -3.39 3.92 25.49
N VAL A 63 -2.13 4.19 25.13
CA VAL A 63 -1.09 4.62 26.09
C VAL A 63 -1.33 6.06 26.55
N ARG A 64 -1.80 6.94 25.66
CA ARG A 64 -2.04 8.35 25.97
C ARG A 64 -3.29 8.58 26.83
N PHE A 65 -4.28 7.70 26.75
CA PHE A 65 -5.46 7.73 27.63
C PHE A 65 -5.19 7.17 29.04
N ASN A 66 -4.08 6.44 29.23
CA ASN A 66 -3.73 5.79 30.49
C ASN A 66 -2.58 6.52 31.25
N ALA A 67 -2.21 7.73 30.82
CA ALA A 67 -1.18 8.58 31.42
C ALA A 67 -1.82 9.83 32.04
#